data_AF-A0A959V275-F1
#
_entry.id   AF-A0A959V275-F1
#
_cell.length_a   1.000
_cell.length_b   1.000
_cell.length_c   1.000
_cell.angle_alpha   90.00
_cell.angle_beta   90.00
_cell.angle_gamma   90.00
#
_symmetry.space_group_name_H-M   'P 1'
#
loop_
_entity.id
_entity.type
_entity.pdbx_description
1 polymer ?
#
loop_
_entity_poly.entity_id
_entity_poly.type
_entity_poly.pdbx_seq_one_letter_code
_entity_poly.pdbx_strand_id
1 'polypeptide(L)' 'MSVTVTEEPERRQRKPDWLRVKLPTGESYRKVREIVSEHKLHTICQSGNCPNMGECWGAGTATFMILGNVCTRSCG' A
#
# COMPACT_ATOMS: atom_id res chain seq x y z
N MET A 1 45.29 -2.14 -0.62
CA MET A 1 44.68 -1.64 -1.87
C MET A 1 43.18 -1.62 -1.64
N SER A 2 42.68 -0.48 -1.15
CA SER A 2 41.27 -0.33 -0.77
C SER A 2 40.45 -0.01 -2.01
N VAL A 3 39.58 -0.94 -2.40
CA VAL A 3 38.62 -0.72 -3.48
C VAL A 3 37.47 0.12 -2.92
N THR A 4 37.38 1.37 -3.33
CA THR A 4 36.21 2.22 -3.07
C THR A 4 35.13 1.86 -4.07
N VAL A 5 34.17 1.03 -3.65
CA VAL A 5 32.92 0.81 -4.38
C VAL A 5 32.10 2.09 -4.24
N THR A 6 31.93 2.82 -5.34
CA THR A 6 30.97 3.90 -5.46
C THR A 6 29.66 3.27 -5.93
N GLU A 7 28.70 3.12 -5.02
CA GLU A 7 27.34 2.68 -5.39
C GLU A 7 26.60 3.82 -6.07
N GLU A 8 26.52 3.78 -7.40
CA GLU A 8 25.66 4.68 -8.17
C GLU A 8 24.21 4.18 -8.06
N PRO A 9 23.23 5.05 -7.72
CA PRO A 9 21.86 4.59 -7.47
C PRO A 9 21.24 4.05 -8.76
N GLU A 10 20.88 2.77 -8.74
CA GLU A 10 20.15 2.12 -9.82
C GLU A 10 18.89 2.92 -10.16
N ARG A 11 18.82 3.45 -11.39
CA ARG A 11 17.67 4.23 -11.85
C ARG A 11 16.44 3.34 -11.84
N ARG A 12 15.51 3.57 -10.90
CA ARG A 12 14.22 2.87 -10.85
C ARG A 12 13.56 2.90 -12.22
N GLN A 13 13.39 1.71 -12.81
CA GLN A 13 12.66 1.55 -14.05
C GLN A 13 11.23 2.06 -13.87
N ARG A 14 10.78 2.93 -14.78
CA ARG A 14 9.41 3.44 -14.74
C ARG A 14 8.44 2.30 -14.97
N LYS A 15 7.38 2.26 -14.16
CA LYS A 15 6.25 1.36 -14.40
C LYS A 15 5.58 1.69 -15.74
N PRO A 16 5.13 0.68 -16.51
CA PRO A 16 4.35 0.89 -17.73
C PRO A 16 3.09 1.72 -17.47
N ASP A 17 2.63 2.43 -18.50
CA ASP A 17 1.48 3.33 -18.37
C ASP A 17 0.19 2.59 -18.00
N TRP A 18 -0.01 1.36 -18.49
CA TRP A 18 -1.19 0.54 -18.22
C TRP A 18 -1.29 0.06 -16.76
N LEU A 19 -0.20 0.09 -16.00
CA LEU A 19 -0.16 -0.35 -14.59
C LEU A 19 -0.50 0.79 -13.62
N ARG A 20 -0.75 2.01 -14.11
CA ARG A 20 -1.09 3.16 -13.27
C ARG A 20 -2.58 3.17 -12.94
N VAL A 21 -2.88 3.38 -11.67
CA VAL A 21 -4.25 3.52 -11.16
C VAL A 21 -4.62 4.99 -11.01
N LYS A 22 -5.93 5.27 -11.05
CA LYS A 22 -6.48 6.60 -10.77
C LYS A 22 -6.50 6.84 -9.27
N LEU A 23 -6.40 8.11 -8.87
CA LEU A 23 -6.52 8.49 -7.47
C LEU A 23 -7.95 8.22 -6.96
N PRO A 24 -8.11 7.71 -5.74
CA PRO A 24 -9.43 7.45 -5.16
C PRO A 24 -10.20 8.75 -4.99
N THR A 25 -11.45 8.75 -5.44
CA THR A 25 -12.42 9.83 -5.24
C THR A 25 -13.74 9.21 -4.82
N GLY A 26 -14.47 9.86 -3.89
CA GLY A 26 -15.80 9.41 -3.46
C GLY A 26 -15.99 9.29 -1.96
N GLU A 27 -17.26 9.36 -1.55
CA GLU A 27 -17.69 9.31 -0.15
C GLU A 27 -17.47 7.94 0.50
N SER A 28 -17.78 6.85 -0.20
CA SER A 28 -17.59 5.48 0.31
C SER A 28 -16.14 5.20 0.70
N TYR A 29 -15.18 5.63 -0.13
CA TYR A 29 -13.76 5.54 0.18
C TYR A 29 -13.43 6.27 1.49
N ARG A 30 -13.94 7.50 1.66
CA ARG A 30 -13.73 8.28 2.88
C ARG A 30 -14.35 7.61 4.10
N LYS A 31 -15.56 7.08 3.96
CA LYS A 31 -16.26 6.37 5.04
C LYS A 31 -15.45 5.17 5.53
N VAL A 32 -14.97 4.30 4.62
CA VAL A 32 -14.12 3.16 4.99
C VAL A 32 -12.83 3.65 5.64
N ARG A 33 -12.19 4.69 5.09
CA ARG A 33 -10.97 5.28 5.64
C ARG A 33 -11.17 5.80 7.07
N GLU A 34 -12.26 6.51 7.31
CA GLU A 34 -12.61 7.08 8.60
C GLU A 34 -12.86 5.96 9.62
N ILE A 35 -13.66 4.93 9.28
CA ILE A 35 -13.90 3.78 10.15
C ILE A 35 -12.59 3.08 10.54
N VAL A 36 -11.74 2.77 9.55
CA VAL A 36 -10.45 2.09 9.79
C VAL A 36 -9.56 2.93 10.72
N SER A 37 -9.48 4.24 10.48
CA SER A 37 -8.66 5.16 11.27
C SER A 37 -9.20 5.35 12.69
N GLU A 38 -10.51 5.55 12.84
CA GLU A 38 -11.19 5.78 14.12
C GLU A 38 -11.02 4.57 15.06
N HIS A 39 -11.16 3.36 14.50
CA HIS A 39 -11.08 2.11 15.26
C HIS A 39 -9.65 1.56 15.34
N LYS A 40 -8.65 2.29 14.83
CA LYS A 40 -7.23 1.88 14.82
C LYS A 40 -7.02 0.48 14.23
N LEU A 41 -7.77 0.16 13.18
CA LEU A 41 -7.71 -1.15 12.53
C LEU A 41 -6.55 -1.19 11.53
N HIS A 42 -5.95 -2.37 11.37
CA HIS A 42 -4.96 -2.60 10.33
C HIS A 42 -5.61 -3.28 9.13
N THR A 43 -5.25 -2.85 7.92
CA THR A 43 -5.73 -3.43 6.67
C THR A 43 -4.56 -3.71 5.74
N ILE A 44 -4.62 -4.83 5.02
CA ILE A 44 -3.60 -5.13 4.00
C ILE A 44 -3.64 -4.10 2.86
N CYS A 45 -4.79 -3.44 2.66
CA CYS A 45 -4.95 -2.35 1.71
C CYS A 45 -3.93 -1.22 1.95
N GLN A 46 -3.76 -0.81 3.22
CA GLN A 46 -2.83 0.24 3.62
C GLN A 46 -1.41 -0.29 3.78
N SER A 47 -1.23 -1.38 4.55
CA SER A 47 0.09 -1.93 4.86
C SER A 47 0.86 -2.38 3.63
N GLY A 48 0.15 -2.93 2.64
CA GLY A 48 0.72 -3.37 1.36
C GLY A 48 0.77 -2.30 0.28
N ASN A 49 0.36 -1.04 0.55
CA ASN A 49 0.20 0.00 -0.46
C ASN A 49 -0.56 -0.50 -1.71
N CYS A 50 -1.68 -1.17 -1.47
CA CYS A 50 -2.42 -1.86 -2.52
C CYS A 50 -2.90 -0.86 -3.60
N PRO A 51 -2.61 -1.09 -4.89
CA PRO A 51 -3.04 -0.18 -5.95
C PRO A 51 -4.57 -0.12 -6.11
N ASN A 52 -5.30 -1.14 -5.64
CA ASN A 52 -6.75 -1.23 -5.76
C ASN A 52 -7.50 -0.69 -4.53
N MET A 53 -6.80 -0.10 -3.55
CA MET A 53 -7.41 0.41 -2.32
C MET A 53 -8.57 1.37 -2.60
N GLY A 54 -8.46 2.21 -3.65
CA GLY A 54 -9.52 3.13 -4.04
C GLY A 54 -10.79 2.46 -4.53
N GLU A 55 -10.65 1.44 -5.37
CA GLU A 55 -11.76 0.66 -5.91
C GLU A 55 -12.45 -0.16 -4.81
N CYS A 56 -11.67 -0.93 -4.04
CA CYS A 56 -12.21 -1.77 -2.98
C CYS A 56 -12.95 -0.97 -1.91
N TRP A 57 -12.34 0.11 -1.40
CA TRP A 57 -12.97 0.95 -0.38
C TRP A 57 -14.13 1.78 -0.95
N GLY A 58 -14.06 2.17 -2.23
CA GLY A 58 -15.19 2.77 -2.95
C GLY A 58 -16.41 1.85 -2.99
N ALA A 59 -16.17 0.53 -3.09
CA ALA A 59 -17.20 -0.51 -2.97
C ALA A 59 -17.54 -0.91 -1.52
N GLY A 60 -17.04 -0.18 -0.52
CA GLY A 60 -17.30 -0.48 0.91
C GLY A 60 -16.59 -1.73 1.42
N THR A 61 -15.56 -2.22 0.72
CA THR A 61 -14.86 -3.47 1.03
C THR A 61 -13.44 -3.21 1.53
N ALA A 62 -13.05 -3.86 2.62
CA ALA A 62 -11.69 -3.83 3.15
C ALA A 62 -11.28 -5.22 3.67
N THR A 63 -9.98 -5.52 3.61
CA THR A 63 -9.41 -6.76 4.16
C THR A 63 -8.55 -6.43 5.37
N PHE A 64 -8.98 -6.93 6.53
CA PHE A 64 -8.36 -6.63 7.81
C PHE A 64 -7.17 -7.53 8.14
N MET A 65 -6.25 -6.97 8.93
CA MET A 65 -5.15 -7.67 9.55
C MET A 65 -5.38 -7.67 11.06
N ILE A 66 -5.64 -8.84 11.64
CA ILE A 66 -6.12 -8.97 13.02
C ILE A 66 -5.01 -9.01 14.08
N LEU A 67 -3.79 -9.41 13.72
CA LEU A 67 -2.65 -9.57 14.65
C LEU A 67 -1.68 -8.37 14.59
N GLY A 68 -2.15 -7.20 14.19
CA GLY A 68 -1.32 -6.01 14.04
C GLY A 68 -0.75 -5.82 12.65
N ASN A 69 0.14 -4.84 12.52
CA ASN A 69 0.76 -4.43 11.26
C ASN A 69 2.12 -5.10 10.96
N VAL A 70 2.69 -5.81 11.93
CA VAL A 70 4.05 -6.35 11.82
C VAL A 70 3.96 -7.84 11.51
N CYS A 71 4.59 -8.26 10.42
CA CYS A 71 4.81 -9.67 10.12
C CYS A 71 6.20 -10.08 10.63
N THR A 72 6.29 -11.16 11.41
CA THR A 72 7.57 -11.70 11.91
C THR A 72 8.28 -12.58 10.88
N ARG A 73 7.68 -12.78 9.71
CA ARG A 73 8.25 -13.56 8.60
C ARG A 73 8.77 -12.62 7.51
N SER A 74 9.79 -13.08 6.77
CA SER A 74 10.38 -12.38 5.63
C SER A 74 10.17 -13.18 4.34
N CYS A 75 8.93 -13.17 3.82
CA CYS A 75 8.60 -13.86 2.57
C CYS A 75 9.16 -13.10 1.36
N GLY A 76 9.90 -13.79 0.48
CA GLY A 76 10.52 -13.26 -0.73
C GLY A 76 11.31 -14.35 -1.46
#